data_AF-A0A927S674-F1
#
_entry.id   AF-A0A927S674-F1
#
_cell.length_a   1.000
_cell.length_b   1.000
_cell.length_c   1.000
_cell.angle_alpha   90.00
_cell.angle_beta   90.00
_cell.angle_gamma   90.00
#
_symmetry.space_group_name_H-M   'P 1'
#
loop_
_entity.id
_entity.type
_entity.pdbx_description
1 polymer ?
#
loop_
_entity_poly.entity_id
_entity_poly.type
_entity_poly.pdbx_seq_one_letter_code
_entity_poly.pdbx_strand_id
1 'polypeptide(L)'
;MAKCSPSCATMLPSCGDRVEQFDKGGADNMLFGSKESKIEKCIAKKNAGPVIKMVYDKDDKVAMQAIAALGKIGGDDGYNVLIALIREKNAKVRAAAVTALGELGESKAKAHISHMEKTEKDAAVLAAIHEAIGRLHTQD
;
A
#
# COMPACT_ATOMS: atom_id res chain seq x y z
N MET A 1 -3.70 27.72 48.78
CA MET A 1 -4.66 27.35 47.71
C MET A 1 -3.85 27.23 46.42
N ALA A 2 -3.91 26.22 45.54
CA ALA A 2 -4.80 25.09 45.26
C ALA A 2 -3.92 23.83 45.07
N LYS A 3 -4.23 22.62 45.57
CA LYS A 3 -5.34 21.70 45.29
C LYS A 3 -5.57 21.45 43.79
N CYS A 4 -4.81 20.52 43.22
CA CYS A 4 -5.33 19.44 42.36
C CYS A 4 -4.28 18.32 42.29
N SER A 5 -4.59 17.18 42.90
CA SER A 5 -3.92 15.88 42.72
C SER A 5 -4.76 15.02 41.73
N PRO A 6 -4.56 13.70 41.61
CA PRO A 6 -3.80 13.09 40.52
C PRO A 6 -4.64 12.10 39.69
N SER A 7 -4.22 11.77 38.47
CA SER A 7 -4.59 10.50 37.81
C SER A 7 -3.52 10.20 36.76
N CYS A 8 -2.64 9.22 36.99
CA CYS A 8 -2.89 7.79 36.80
C CYS A 8 -3.29 7.46 35.35
N ALA A 9 -2.28 7.11 34.56
CA ALA A 9 -2.31 6.18 33.42
C ALA A 9 -0.87 6.16 32.86
N THR A 10 0.11 5.61 33.60
CA THR A 10 0.47 4.18 33.65
C THR A 10 0.87 3.63 32.27
N MET A 11 2.08 3.05 32.24
CA MET A 11 2.66 2.13 31.24
C MET A 11 3.43 2.74 30.04
N LEU A 12 4.67 3.18 30.32
CA LEU A 12 5.85 2.57 29.68
C LEU A 12 6.07 1.19 30.36
N PRO A 13 6.65 0.13 29.74
CA PRO A 13 7.83 0.20 28.87
C PRO A 13 7.72 -0.76 27.66
N SER A 14 8.61 -0.81 26.68
CA SER A 14 9.92 -1.45 26.84
C SER A 14 10.70 -1.38 25.54
N CYS A 15 11.99 -1.10 25.70
CA CYS A 15 13.03 -1.40 24.73
C CYS A 15 12.86 -2.79 24.12
N GLY A 16 13.19 -2.88 22.84
CA GLY A 16 13.71 -4.10 22.25
C GLY A 16 12.66 -5.02 21.64
N ASP A 17 12.13 -4.62 20.50
CA ASP A 17 12.21 -5.55 19.38
C ASP A 17 13.03 -4.88 18.30
N ARG A 18 14.27 -5.34 18.24
CA ARG A 18 15.13 -5.27 17.07
C ARG A 18 14.32 -5.95 15.97
N VAL A 19 13.45 -5.18 15.30
CA VAL A 19 12.82 -5.62 14.08
C VAL A 19 13.97 -5.76 13.12
N GLU A 20 14.37 -7.02 12.97
CA GLU A 20 15.30 -7.49 11.98
C GLU A 20 15.03 -6.74 10.69
N GLN A 21 16.13 -6.30 10.09
CA GLN A 21 16.20 -5.76 8.75
C GLN A 21 15.05 -6.28 7.89
N PHE A 22 14.06 -5.41 7.66
CA PHE A 22 13.44 -5.41 6.34
C PHE A 22 14.54 -4.89 5.42
N ASP A 23 15.35 -5.86 5.02
CA ASP A 23 16.42 -5.72 4.07
C ASP A 23 15.92 -4.83 2.93
N LYS A 24 16.66 -3.77 2.66
CA LYS A 24 16.56 -3.04 1.42
C LYS A 24 16.77 -4.04 0.28
N GLY A 25 15.70 -4.55 -0.31
CA GLY A 25 15.72 -5.45 -1.47
C GLY A 25 14.44 -6.29 -1.49
N GLY A 26 13.57 -6.25 -2.49
CA GLY A 26 13.83 -6.05 -3.90
C GLY A 26 12.63 -5.48 -4.63
N ALA A 27 12.87 -4.36 -5.31
CA ALA A 27 12.21 -4.06 -6.58
C ALA A 27 12.82 -4.89 -7.72
N ASP A 28 13.60 -5.94 -7.41
CA ASP A 28 13.90 -7.04 -8.29
C ASP A 28 12.89 -8.18 -8.05
N ASN A 29 11.86 -8.24 -8.88
CA ASN A 29 11.39 -9.55 -9.30
C ASN A 29 11.52 -9.62 -10.81
N MET A 30 12.77 -9.85 -11.19
CA MET A 30 13.25 -9.95 -12.56
C MET A 30 12.73 -11.25 -13.20
N LEU A 31 12.23 -11.11 -14.44
CA LEU A 31 12.06 -12.11 -15.52
C LEU A 31 10.87 -13.09 -15.43
N PHE A 32 9.81 -12.90 -16.23
CA PHE A 32 9.65 -13.50 -17.57
C PHE A 32 8.20 -13.31 -18.05
N GLY A 33 8.00 -12.55 -19.15
CA GLY A 33 6.75 -12.59 -19.90
C GLY A 33 6.49 -11.32 -20.69
N SER A 34 6.41 -11.42 -22.01
CA SER A 34 6.23 -10.32 -22.96
C SER A 34 5.05 -9.35 -22.71
N LYS A 35 4.16 -9.65 -21.75
CA LYS A 35 3.06 -8.78 -21.31
C LYS A 35 3.50 -7.75 -20.25
N GLU A 36 4.41 -8.13 -19.34
CA GLU A 36 4.94 -7.31 -18.24
C GLU A 36 5.61 -6.02 -18.76
N SER A 37 6.42 -6.17 -19.82
CA SER A 37 7.07 -5.05 -20.51
C SER A 37 6.08 -4.04 -21.10
N LYS A 38 4.85 -4.48 -21.40
CA LYS A 38 3.79 -3.60 -21.90
C LYS A 38 3.22 -2.73 -20.78
N ILE A 39 3.18 -3.25 -19.55
CA ILE A 39 2.75 -2.51 -18.35
C ILE A 39 3.75 -1.39 -18.06
N GLU A 40 5.05 -1.69 -18.02
CA GLU A 40 6.09 -0.66 -17.81
C GLU A 40 6.07 0.43 -18.88
N LYS A 41 5.86 0.04 -20.15
CA LYS A 41 5.64 1.01 -21.24
C LYS A 41 4.39 1.87 -21.03
N CYS A 42 3.33 1.34 -20.41
CA CYS A 42 2.14 2.12 -20.08
C CYS A 42 2.39 3.09 -18.91
N ILE A 43 3.29 2.74 -17.98
CA ILE A 43 3.77 3.67 -16.93
C ILE A 43 4.50 4.85 -17.57
N ALA A 44 5.45 4.58 -18.46
CA ALA A 44 6.19 5.63 -19.18
C ALA A 44 5.27 6.53 -20.02
N LYS A 45 4.15 5.98 -20.53
CA LYS A 45 3.14 6.73 -21.28
C LYS A 45 2.03 7.33 -20.41
N LYS A 46 2.07 7.15 -19.07
CA LYS A 46 1.01 7.53 -18.12
C LYS A 46 -0.39 7.13 -18.57
N ASN A 47 -0.56 5.92 -19.08
CA ASN A 47 -1.84 5.46 -19.61
C ASN A 47 -2.46 4.42 -18.67
N ALA A 48 -3.40 4.85 -17.83
CA ALA A 48 -4.10 3.99 -16.88
C ALA A 48 -5.09 3.02 -17.56
N GLY A 49 -5.73 3.41 -18.66
CA GLY A 49 -6.75 2.62 -19.36
C GLY A 49 -6.37 1.15 -19.65
N PRO A 50 -5.23 0.87 -20.31
CA PRO A 50 -4.82 -0.51 -20.59
C PRO A 50 -4.33 -1.25 -19.33
N VAL A 51 -3.78 -0.54 -18.33
CA VAL A 51 -3.28 -1.14 -17.09
C VAL A 51 -4.44 -1.66 -16.24
N ILE A 52 -5.55 -0.92 -16.19
CA ILE A 52 -6.76 -1.34 -15.47
C ILE A 52 -7.27 -2.69 -15.98
N LYS A 53 -7.19 -2.97 -17.29
CA LYS A 53 -7.59 -4.27 -17.83
C LYS A 53 -6.65 -5.40 -17.41
N MET A 54 -5.37 -5.10 -17.20
CA MET A 54 -4.36 -6.10 -16.80
C MET A 54 -4.42 -6.44 -15.30
N VAL A 55 -5.04 -5.59 -14.48
CA VAL A 55 -5.34 -5.90 -13.07
C VAL A 55 -6.28 -7.11 -12.96
N TYR A 56 -7.16 -7.31 -13.93
CA TYR A 56 -8.11 -8.44 -13.97
C TYR A 56 -7.62 -9.59 -14.87
N ASP A 57 -6.33 -9.64 -15.19
CA ASP A 57 -5.76 -10.74 -15.96
C ASP A 57 -5.78 -12.04 -15.14
N LYS A 58 -5.76 -13.19 -15.82
CA LYS A 58 -5.73 -14.51 -15.16
C LYS A 58 -4.37 -14.78 -14.50
N ASP A 59 -3.32 -14.14 -14.99
CA ASP A 59 -1.98 -14.26 -14.44
C ASP A 59 -1.84 -13.34 -13.20
N ASP A 60 -1.82 -13.92 -11.98
CA ASP A 60 -1.64 -13.14 -10.73
C ASP A 60 -0.41 -12.22 -10.76
N LYS A 61 0.66 -12.65 -11.44
CA LYS A 61 1.87 -11.84 -11.61
C LYS A 61 1.60 -10.56 -12.41
N VAL A 62 0.85 -10.69 -13.51
CA VAL A 62 0.47 -9.57 -14.39
C VAL A 62 -0.45 -8.61 -13.65
N ALA A 63 -1.41 -9.15 -12.88
CA ALA A 63 -2.29 -8.37 -12.04
C ALA A 63 -1.49 -7.55 -10.99
N MET A 64 -0.58 -8.18 -10.26
CA MET A 64 0.22 -7.50 -9.22
C MET A 64 1.11 -6.39 -9.79
N GLN A 65 1.74 -6.62 -10.95
CA GLN A 65 2.50 -5.57 -11.65
C GLN A 65 1.61 -4.43 -12.14
N ALA A 66 0.42 -4.74 -12.64
CA ALA A 66 -0.53 -3.72 -13.06
C ALA A 66 -0.95 -2.82 -11.88
N ILE A 67 -1.13 -3.40 -10.68
CA ILE A 67 -1.45 -2.64 -9.46
C ILE A 67 -0.29 -1.71 -9.08
N ALA A 68 0.95 -2.22 -9.05
CA ALA A 68 2.13 -1.40 -8.79
C ALA A 68 2.30 -0.29 -9.85
N ALA A 69 1.99 -0.59 -11.10
CA ALA A 69 2.02 0.37 -12.19
C ALA A 69 0.98 1.48 -12.03
N LEU A 70 -0.23 1.17 -11.58
CA LEU A 70 -1.25 2.19 -11.27
C LEU A 70 -0.79 3.13 -10.15
N GLY A 71 -0.11 2.58 -9.12
CA GLY A 71 0.54 3.38 -8.08
C GLY A 71 1.54 4.38 -8.65
N LYS A 72 2.40 3.93 -9.58
CA LYS A 72 3.41 4.80 -10.21
C LYS A 72 2.84 5.79 -11.22
N ILE A 73 1.79 5.42 -11.96
CA ILE A 73 1.13 6.31 -12.92
C ILE A 73 0.42 7.44 -12.18
N GLY A 74 -0.26 7.11 -11.08
CA GLY A 74 -1.08 8.03 -10.31
C GLY A 74 -2.32 8.51 -11.09
N GLY A 75 -2.95 9.56 -10.55
CA GLY A 75 -4.17 10.15 -11.12
C GLY A 75 -5.46 9.52 -10.59
N ASP A 76 -6.58 10.23 -10.79
CA ASP A 76 -7.90 9.86 -10.27
C ASP A 76 -8.36 8.47 -10.71
N ASP A 77 -8.11 8.10 -11.97
CA ASP A 77 -8.48 6.77 -12.49
C ASP A 77 -7.71 5.64 -11.80
N GLY A 78 -6.39 5.82 -11.61
CA GLY A 78 -5.55 4.84 -10.91
C GLY A 78 -5.94 4.72 -9.45
N TYR A 79 -6.19 5.86 -8.79
CA TYR A 79 -6.65 5.92 -7.41
C TYR A 79 -7.98 5.17 -7.21
N ASN A 80 -8.99 5.44 -8.05
CA ASN A 80 -10.30 4.80 -7.95
C ASN A 80 -10.21 3.28 -8.07
N VAL A 81 -9.33 2.78 -8.95
CA VAL A 81 -9.12 1.33 -9.10
C VAL A 81 -8.39 0.75 -7.90
N LEU A 82 -7.36 1.42 -7.37
CA LEU A 82 -6.66 0.98 -6.16
C LEU A 82 -7.61 0.90 -4.95
N ILE A 83 -8.55 1.85 -4.82
CA ILE A 83 -9.60 1.84 -3.79
C ILE A 83 -10.56 0.64 -3.94
N ALA A 84 -10.83 0.18 -5.16
CA ALA A 84 -11.62 -1.02 -5.36
C ALA A 84 -10.84 -2.28 -4.92
N LEU A 85 -9.53 -2.32 -5.22
CA LEU A 85 -8.67 -3.46 -4.94
C LEU A 85 -8.35 -3.68 -3.46
N ILE A 86 -8.38 -2.64 -2.64
CA ILE A 86 -8.24 -2.80 -1.18
C ILE A 86 -9.40 -3.61 -0.56
N ARG A 87 -10.52 -3.80 -1.27
CA ARG A 87 -11.64 -4.64 -0.82
C ARG A 87 -11.63 -6.04 -1.41
N GLU A 88 -10.60 -6.40 -2.17
CA GLU A 88 -10.50 -7.73 -2.78
C GLU A 88 -10.31 -8.83 -1.74
N LYS A 89 -10.77 -10.04 -2.09
CA LYS A 89 -10.66 -11.19 -1.19
C LYS A 89 -9.20 -11.63 -0.99
N ASN A 90 -8.37 -11.43 -2.01
CA ASN A 90 -6.98 -11.86 -2.00
C ASN A 90 -6.11 -10.89 -1.21
N ALA A 91 -5.53 -11.36 -0.10
CA ALA A 91 -4.67 -10.55 0.78
C ALA A 91 -3.46 -9.97 0.03
N LYS A 92 -2.90 -10.69 -0.94
CA LYS A 92 -1.77 -10.20 -1.75
C LYS A 92 -2.15 -8.97 -2.57
N VAL A 93 -3.34 -9.01 -3.19
CA VAL A 93 -3.89 -7.91 -3.98
C VAL A 93 -4.16 -6.69 -3.10
N ARG A 94 -4.74 -6.91 -1.90
CA ARG A 94 -4.96 -5.84 -0.92
C ARG A 94 -3.66 -5.17 -0.49
N ALA A 95 -2.65 -5.95 -0.11
CA ALA A 95 -1.35 -5.43 0.31
C ALA A 95 -0.70 -4.59 -0.81
N ALA A 96 -0.68 -5.10 -2.05
CA ALA A 96 -0.14 -4.37 -3.19
C ALA A 96 -0.89 -3.04 -3.45
N ALA A 97 -2.22 -3.04 -3.33
CA ALA A 97 -3.03 -1.84 -3.50
C ALA A 97 -2.73 -0.79 -2.42
N VAL A 98 -2.52 -1.21 -1.17
CA VAL A 98 -2.14 -0.32 -0.06
C VAL A 98 -0.78 0.30 -0.28
N THR A 99 0.22 -0.50 -0.66
CA THR A 99 1.56 0.00 -0.94
C THR A 99 1.51 1.04 -2.06
N ALA A 100 0.80 0.75 -3.15
CA ALA A 100 0.61 1.68 -4.26
C ALA A 100 -0.11 2.98 -3.84
N LEU A 101 -1.12 2.89 -2.97
CA LEU A 101 -1.82 4.06 -2.41
C LEU A 101 -0.89 4.90 -1.50
N GLY A 102 -0.03 4.25 -0.72
CA GLY A 102 0.99 4.92 0.08
C GLY A 102 2.06 5.62 -0.76
N GLU A 103 2.41 5.04 -1.92
CA GLU A 103 3.31 5.65 -2.90
C GLU A 103 2.71 6.88 -3.59
N LEU A 104 1.39 6.90 -3.81
CA LEU A 104 0.70 8.07 -4.38
C LEU A 104 0.80 9.30 -3.47
N GLY A 105 0.89 9.12 -2.16
CA GLY A 105 0.97 10.24 -1.21
C GLY A 105 -0.35 11.02 -1.02
N GLU A 106 -1.46 10.57 -1.60
CA GLU A 106 -2.73 11.29 -1.54
C GLU A 106 -3.28 11.31 -0.11
N SER A 107 -3.61 12.50 0.42
CA SER A 107 -4.24 12.61 1.75
C SER A 107 -5.56 11.82 1.84
N LYS A 108 -6.26 11.66 0.71
CA LYS A 108 -7.46 10.82 0.60
C LYS A 108 -7.13 9.34 0.84
N ALA A 109 -5.99 8.84 0.37
CA ALA A 109 -5.56 7.46 0.60
C ALA A 109 -5.42 7.14 2.09
N LYS A 110 -4.91 8.08 2.89
CA LYS A 110 -4.77 7.94 4.35
C LYS A 110 -6.10 7.55 5.02
N ALA A 111 -7.19 8.24 4.68
CA ALA A 111 -8.50 7.96 5.27
C ALA A 111 -8.99 6.55 4.94
N HIS A 112 -8.78 6.09 3.71
CA HIS A 112 -9.17 4.74 3.29
C HIS A 112 -8.31 3.66 3.94
N ILE A 113 -7.00 3.88 4.05
CA ILE A 113 -6.06 2.95 4.68
C ILE A 113 -6.34 2.81 6.18
N SER A 114 -6.56 3.91 6.91
CA SER A 114 -6.94 3.86 8.34
C SER A 114 -8.30 3.22 8.58
N HIS A 115 -9.24 3.33 7.64
CA HIS A 115 -10.51 2.61 7.76
C HIS A 115 -10.30 1.11 7.59
N MET A 116 -9.48 0.73 6.61
CA MET A 116 -9.19 -0.67 6.32
C MET A 116 -8.42 -1.36 7.46
N GLU A 117 -7.49 -0.66 8.12
CA GLU A 117 -6.77 -1.16 9.31
C GLU A 117 -7.72 -1.75 10.37
N LYS A 118 -8.90 -1.15 10.55
CA LYS A 118 -9.90 -1.60 11.53
C LYS A 118 -10.61 -2.90 11.13
N THR A 119 -10.65 -3.19 9.82
CA THR A 119 -11.35 -4.35 9.26
C THR A 119 -10.40 -5.48 8.87
N GLU A 120 -9.12 -5.17 8.63
CA GLU A 120 -8.13 -6.14 8.21
C GLU A 120 -7.68 -7.03 9.36
N LYS A 121 -7.52 -8.31 9.03
CA LYS A 121 -7.09 -9.34 9.97
C LYS A 121 -5.79 -10.00 9.53
N ASP A 122 -5.39 -9.76 8.28
CA ASP A 122 -4.22 -10.39 7.69
C ASP A 122 -2.96 -9.60 8.04
N ALA A 123 -1.97 -10.28 8.62
CA ALA A 123 -0.75 -9.64 9.08
C ALA A 123 0.07 -9.04 7.92
N ALA A 124 0.04 -9.63 6.73
CA ALA A 124 0.78 -9.11 5.58
C ALA A 124 0.15 -7.81 5.06
N VAL A 125 -1.19 -7.72 5.07
CA VAL A 125 -1.89 -6.49 4.69
C VAL A 125 -1.68 -5.40 5.75
N LEU A 126 -1.74 -5.74 7.04
CA LEU A 126 -1.49 -4.80 8.14
C LEU A 126 -0.06 -4.21 8.09
N ALA A 127 0.94 -5.01 7.73
CA ALA A 127 2.30 -4.51 7.52
C ALA A 127 2.35 -3.45 6.41
N ALA A 128 1.70 -3.71 5.28
CA ALA A 128 1.61 -2.74 4.17
C ALA A 128 0.86 -1.46 4.59
N ILE A 129 -0.21 -1.59 5.40
CA ILE A 129 -1.00 -0.47 5.94
C ILE A 129 -0.12 0.44 6.80
N HIS A 130 0.58 -0.11 7.78
CA HIS A 130 1.44 0.68 8.64
C HIS A 130 2.59 1.34 7.87
N GLU A 131 3.17 0.65 6.88
CA GLU A 131 4.20 1.23 6.02
C GLU A 131 3.65 2.40 5.21
N ALA A 132 2.49 2.23 4.58
CA ALA A 132 1.85 3.29 3.81
C ALA A 132 1.50 4.50 4.68
N ILE A 133 0.95 4.28 5.88
CA ILE A 133 0.67 5.36 6.85
C ILE A 133 1.96 6.07 7.27
N GLY A 134 3.05 5.32 7.48
CA GLY A 134 4.36 5.88 7.81
C GLY A 134 4.87 6.82 6.72
N ARG A 135 4.80 6.41 5.45
CA ARG A 135 5.18 7.25 4.30
C ARG A 135 4.30 8.49 4.17
N LEU A 136 3.00 8.37 4.43
CA LEU A 136 2.05 9.47 4.40
C LEU A 136 2.23 10.47 5.56
N HIS A 137 2.78 10.03 6.70
CA HIS A 137 3.06 10.93 7.84
C HIS A 137 4.28 11.83 7.60
N THR A 138 5.23 11.39 6.77
CA THR A 138 6.44 12.15 6.44
C THR A 138 6.25 13.24 5.37
N GLN A 139 5.04 13.40 4.84
CA GLN A 139 4.72 14.40 3.79
C GLN A 139 3.93 15.61 4.33
N ASP A 140 3.81 15.76 5.65
CA ASP A 140 3.28 16.95 6.33
C ASP A 140 4.39 18.00 6.56
#